data_AF-A0A961T1M0-F1
#
_entry.id   AF-A0A961T1M0-F1
#
_cell.length_a   1.000
_cell.length_b   1.000
_cell.length_c   1.000
_cell.angle_alpha   90.00
_cell.angle_beta   90.00
_cell.angle_gamma   90.00
#
_symmetry.space_group_name_H-M   'P 1'
#
loop_
_entity.id
_entity.type
_entity.pdbx_description
1 polymer ?
#
loop_
_entity_poly.entity_id
_entity_poly.type
_entity_poly.pdbx_seq_one_letter_code
_entity_poly.pdbx_strand_id
1 'polypeptide(L)'
;DRRWNLTLNNGINVLLPETGAEQQLAALASMQREEGVFDRAIEVIDLRFNDRVVIRLTPEAAEQRKTIMDARIEQLKKQAKEANI
;
A
#
# COMPACT_ATOMS: atom_id res chain seq x y z
N ASP A 1 10.63 19.14 -15.90
CA ASP A 1 10.14 18.17 -14.92
C ASP A 1 8.80 18.61 -14.37
N ARG A 2 7.74 17.85 -14.66
CA ARG A 2 6.37 18.10 -14.18
C ARG A 2 5.92 16.87 -13.39
N ARG A 3 5.91 16.98 -12.06
CA ARG A 3 5.41 15.93 -11.16
C ARG A 3 4.00 16.29 -10.73
N TRP A 4 3.04 15.48 -11.17
CA TRP A 4 1.63 15.74 -10.91
C TRP A 4 1.18 14.94 -9.68
N ASN A 5 0.35 15.55 -8.86
CA ASN A 5 -0.31 14.89 -7.74
C ASN A 5 -1.82 14.96 -7.98
N LEU A 6 -2.51 13.82 -7.87
CA LEU A 6 -3.96 13.73 -7.97
C LEU A 6 -4.53 13.46 -6.58
N THR A 7 -5.40 14.34 -6.11
CA THR A 7 -6.20 14.08 -4.91
C THR A 7 -7.53 13.47 -5.33
N LEU A 8 -7.81 12.26 -4.85
CA LEU A 8 -9.07 11.57 -5.08
C LEU A 8 -10.14 12.09 -4.10
N ASN A 9 -11.40 11.93 -4.47
CA ASN A 9 -12.56 12.36 -3.68
C ASN A 9 -12.68 11.66 -2.32
N ASN A 10 -12.09 10.48 -2.17
CA ASN A 10 -12.01 9.72 -0.93
C ASN A 10 -10.84 10.17 -0.02
N GLY A 11 -10.10 11.22 -0.41
CA GLY A 11 -8.99 11.79 0.36
C GLY A 11 -7.63 11.15 0.08
N ILE A 12 -7.54 10.14 -0.80
CA ILE A 12 -6.26 9.50 -1.17
C ILE A 12 -5.48 10.42 -2.11
N ASN A 13 -4.18 10.59 -1.86
CA ASN A 13 -3.28 11.28 -2.77
C ASN A 13 -2.50 10.29 -3.64
N VAL A 14 -2.61 10.41 -4.96
CA VAL A 14 -1.86 9.63 -5.94
C VAL A 14 -0.75 10.48 -6.54
N LEU A 15 0.51 10.06 -6.37
CA LEU A 15 1.69 10.71 -6.94
C LEU A 15 2.02 10.02 -8.26
N LEU A 16 1.98 10.80 -9.34
CA LEU A 16 2.26 10.29 -10.68
C LEU A 16 3.75 10.42 -11.04
N PRO A 17 4.28 9.50 -11.87
CA PRO A 17 5.60 9.63 -12.48
C PRO A 17 5.62 10.78 -13.50
N GLU A 18 6.83 11.27 -13.82
CA GLU A 18 7.03 12.28 -14.87
C GLU A 18 6.73 11.72 -16.27
N THR A 19 6.98 10.42 -16.48
CA THR A 19 6.76 9.70 -17.73
C THR A 19 5.82 8.51 -17.50
N GLY A 20 4.98 8.19 -18.48
CA GLY A 20 4.11 6.99 -18.40
C GLY A 20 2.96 7.09 -17.39
N ALA A 21 2.59 8.28 -16.95
CA ALA A 21 1.54 8.49 -15.95
C ALA A 21 0.21 7.79 -16.31
N GLU A 22 -0.18 7.76 -17.58
CA GLU A 22 -1.38 7.07 -18.05
C GLU A 22 -1.31 5.55 -17.82
N GLN A 23 -0.15 4.93 -18.10
CA GLN A 23 0.04 3.49 -17.96
C GLN A 23 0.03 3.08 -16.48
N GLN A 24 0.69 3.86 -15.63
CA GLN A 24 0.69 3.64 -14.18
C GLN A 24 -0.69 3.86 -13.56
N LEU A 25 -1.43 4.87 -14.04
CA LEU A 25 -2.80 5.10 -13.58
C LEU A 25 -3.74 3.98 -14.03
N ALA A 26 -3.59 3.46 -15.25
CA ALA A 26 -4.35 2.32 -15.74
C ALA A 26 -4.05 1.05 -14.92
N ALA A 27 -2.79 0.79 -14.59
CA ALA A 27 -2.39 -0.31 -13.71
C ALA A 27 -3.01 -0.15 -12.32
N LEU A 28 -2.98 1.05 -11.74
CA LEU A 28 -3.63 1.33 -10.45
C LEU A 28 -5.13 1.10 -10.51
N ALA A 29 -5.79 1.53 -11.59
CA ALA A 29 -7.23 1.32 -11.77
C ALA A 29 -7.59 -0.17 -11.91
N SER A 30 -6.75 -0.97 -12.57
CA SER A 30 -6.91 -2.42 -12.63
C SER A 30 -6.73 -3.06 -11.25
N MET A 31 -5.68 -2.69 -10.50
CA MET A 31 -5.48 -3.16 -9.12
C MET A 31 -6.66 -2.80 -8.21
N GLN A 32 -7.25 -1.61 -8.36
CA GLN A 32 -8.44 -1.23 -7.62
C GLN A 32 -9.65 -2.12 -7.94
N ARG A 33 -9.86 -2.45 -9.22
CA ARG A 33 -10.98 -3.32 -9.62
C ARG A 33 -10.80 -4.77 -9.17
N GLU A 34 -9.57 -5.27 -9.18
CA GLU A 34 -9.26 -6.68 -8.91
C GLU A 34 -9.07 -6.97 -7.42
N GLU A 35 -8.36 -6.09 -6.70
CA GLU A 35 -7.97 -6.33 -5.30
C GLU A 35 -8.64 -5.39 -4.29
N GLY A 36 -9.38 -4.37 -4.75
CA GLY A 36 -9.98 -3.37 -3.86
C GLY A 36 -8.93 -2.61 -3.04
N VAL A 37 -7.80 -2.25 -3.67
CA VAL A 37 -6.65 -1.69 -2.92
C VAL A 37 -7.03 -0.46 -2.08
N PHE A 38 -7.95 0.39 -2.53
CA PHE A 38 -8.44 1.58 -1.84
C PHE A 38 -9.41 1.28 -0.69
N ASP A 39 -9.85 0.04 -0.53
CA ASP A 39 -10.71 -0.37 0.58
C ASP A 39 -9.92 -0.50 1.89
N ARG A 40 -8.58 -0.47 1.78
CA ARG A 40 -7.67 -0.34 2.91
C ARG A 40 -7.51 1.14 3.25
N ALA A 41 -7.33 1.44 4.53
CA ALA A 41 -7.09 2.80 5.01
C ALA A 41 -5.74 3.35 4.52
N ILE A 42 -5.75 3.83 3.28
CA ILE A 42 -4.63 4.36 2.51
C ILE A 42 -4.72 5.88 2.54
N GLU A 43 -3.56 6.52 2.70
CA GLU A 43 -3.41 7.98 2.64
C GLU A 43 -2.78 8.41 1.31
N VAL A 44 -1.75 7.68 0.87
CA VAL A 44 -0.94 8.04 -0.30
C VAL A 44 -0.60 6.82 -1.14
N ILE A 45 -0.65 6.96 -2.45
CA ILE A 45 -0.17 5.98 -3.43
C ILE A 45 0.87 6.64 -4.31
N ASP A 46 2.10 6.13 -4.29
CA ASP A 46 3.20 6.65 -5.08
C ASP A 46 3.53 5.69 -6.23
N LEU A 47 3.30 6.20 -7.45
CA LEU A 47 3.54 5.51 -8.72
C LEU A 47 4.82 6.00 -9.41
N ARG A 48 5.65 6.80 -8.74
CA ARG A 48 6.90 7.33 -9.31
C ARG A 48 7.97 6.27 -9.53
N PHE A 49 7.80 5.10 -8.92
CA PHE A 49 8.70 3.97 -9.08
C PHE A 49 8.19 3.07 -10.21
N ASN A 50 9.05 2.83 -11.20
CA ASN A 50 8.67 2.05 -12.38
C ASN A 50 8.50 0.55 -12.10
N ASP A 51 9.12 0.05 -11.03
CA ASP A 51 9.16 -1.38 -10.67
C ASP A 51 8.20 -1.75 -9.54
N ARG A 52 7.62 -0.77 -8.84
CA ARG A 52 6.81 -1.01 -7.63
C ARG A 52 5.79 0.10 -7.38
N VAL A 53 4.69 -0.25 -6.73
CA VAL A 53 3.73 0.71 -6.20
C VAL A 53 3.99 0.86 -4.70
N VAL A 54 4.21 2.09 -4.23
CA VAL A 54 4.40 2.36 -2.80
C VAL A 54 3.10 2.89 -2.23
N ILE A 55 2.55 2.21 -1.24
CA ILE A 55 1.30 2.59 -0.58
C ILE A 55 1.63 3.03 0.85
N ARG A 56 1.23 4.25 1.21
CA ARG A 56 1.26 4.75 2.57
C ARG A 56 -0.12 4.57 3.20
N LEU A 57 -0.16 3.87 4.32
CA LEU A 57 -1.35 3.74 5.14
C LEU A 57 -1.52 4.99 6.01
N THR A 58 -2.75 5.28 6.41
CA THR A 58 -3.00 6.29 7.43
C THR A 58 -2.28 5.89 8.73
N PRO A 59 -1.86 6.86 9.58
CA PRO A 59 -1.16 6.55 10.82
C PRO A 59 -1.93 5.58 11.73
N GLU A 60 -3.26 5.68 11.73
CA GLU A 60 -4.14 4.80 12.50
C GLU A 60 -4.17 3.36 11.96
N ALA A 61 -4.17 3.20 10.63
CA ALA A 61 -4.10 1.89 9.99
C ALA A 61 -2.69 1.28 10.01
N ALA A 62 -1.65 2.12 10.01
CA ALA A 62 -0.27 1.69 10.19
C ALA A 62 -0.07 1.08 11.58
N GLU A 63 -0.62 1.69 12.63
CA GLU A 63 -0.53 1.16 13.99
C GLU A 63 -1.28 -0.18 14.14
N GLN A 64 -2.51 -0.26 13.62
CA GLN A 64 -3.27 -1.53 13.62
C GLN A 64 -2.53 -2.65 12.89
N ARG A 65 -1.92 -2.36 11.73
CA ARG A 65 -1.16 -3.36 10.97
C ARG A 65 0.12 -3.76 11.67
N LYS A 66 0.80 -2.84 12.36
CA LYS A 66 1.96 -3.14 13.20
C LYS A 66 1.58 -4.09 14.33
N THR A 67 0.48 -3.82 15.05
CA THR A 67 -0.02 -4.73 16.10
C THR A 67 -0.34 -6.13 15.57
N ILE A 68 -0.98 -6.22 14.40
CA ILE A 68 -1.30 -7.51 13.76
C ILE A 68 -0.03 -8.26 13.34
N MET A 69 0.96 -7.56 12.77
CA MET A 69 2.23 -8.16 12.35
C MET A 69 3.06 -8.63 13.55
N ASP A 70 3.13 -7.83 14.61
CA ASP A 70 3.84 -8.20 15.84
C ASP A 70 3.19 -9.45 16.49
N ALA A 71 1.86 -9.50 16.54
CA ALA A 71 1.13 -10.68 17.01
C ALA A 71 1.39 -11.92 16.14
N ARG A 72 1.47 -11.75 14.82
CA ARG A 72 1.78 -12.83 13.87
C ARG A 72 3.22 -13.34 14.06
N ILE A 73 4.19 -12.45 14.24
CA ILE A 73 5.59 -12.80 14.48
C ILE A 73 5.73 -13.58 15.79
N GLU A 74 5.03 -13.16 16.84
CA GLU A 74 5.07 -13.85 18.14
C GLU A 74 4.44 -15.26 18.07
N GLN A 75 3.32 -15.40 17.35
CA GLN A 75 2.74 -16.72 17.07
C GLN A 75 3.70 -17.65 16.31
N LEU A 76 4.38 -17.13 15.28
CA LEU A 76 5.33 -17.91 14.49
C LEU A 76 6.54 -18.35 15.33
N LYS A 77 7.04 -17.50 16.22
CA LYS A 77 8.11 -17.86 17.17
C LYS A 77 7.67 -18.96 18.14
N LYS A 78 6.44 -18.87 18.65
CA LYS A 78 5.89 -19.89 19.57
C LYS A 78 5.73 -21.25 18.88
N GLN A 79 5.20 -21.26 17.65
CA GLN A 79 5.08 -22.47 16.84
C GLN A 79 6.45 -23.07 16.47
N ALA A 80 7.44 -22.24 16.13
CA ALA A 80 8.80 -22.71 15.87
C ALA A 80 9.46 -23.34 17.10
N LYS A 81 9.14 -22.84 18.30
CA LYS A 81 9.62 -23.40 19.57
C LYS A 81 8.95 -24.72 19.92
N GLU A 82 7.65 -24.86 19.65
CA GLU A 82 6.89 -26.09 19.88
C GLU A 82 7.23 -27.19 18.85
N ALA A 83 7.59 -26.83 17.62
CA ALA A 83 7.98 -27.79 16.58
C ALA A 83 9.42 -28.33 16.71
N ASN A 84 10.23 -27.77 17.62
CA ASN A 84 11.62 -28.16 17.85
C ASN A 84 11.80 -28.89 19.21
N ILE A 85 10.72 -29.48 19.74
CA ILE A 85 10.70 -30.30 20.96
C ILE A 85 10.21 -31.70 20.60
#